data_AF-A0A5B8V7F4-F1
#
_entry.id   AF-A0A5B8V7F4-F1
#
_cell.length_a   1.000
_cell.length_b   1.000
_cell.length_c   1.000
_cell.angle_alpha   90.00
_cell.angle_beta   90.00
_cell.angle_gamma   90.00
#
_symmetry.space_group_name_H-M   'P 1'
#
loop_
_entity.id
_entity.type
_entity.pdbx_description
1 polymer ?
#
loop_
_entity_poly.entity_id
_entity_poly.type
_entity_poly.pdbx_seq_one_letter_code
_entity_poly.pdbx_strand_id
1 'polypeptide(L)'
;MPLALFDYRKKLIGKILSASSQEEVKQIIDKAMDGLEDHKAVKNIVCSFSDNMLSDLEQFDPINKTSQQWANINMARVTFNRIKAAIGIKLNQ
;
A
#
# COMPACT_ATOMS: atom_id res chain seq x y z
N MET A 1 10.29 -16.69 0.45
CA MET A 1 10.68 -15.75 -0.64
C MET A 1 10.54 -14.28 -0.19
N PRO A 2 11.23 -13.82 0.87
CA PRO A 2 11.01 -12.49 1.46
C PRO A 2 11.59 -11.32 0.65
N LEU A 3 12.66 -11.54 -0.12
CA LEU A 3 13.36 -10.49 -0.90
C LEU A 3 12.48 -9.90 -2.01
N ALA A 4 11.71 -10.74 -2.72
CA ALA A 4 10.84 -10.30 -3.82
C ALA A 4 9.73 -9.33 -3.35
N LEU A 5 9.16 -9.56 -2.16
CA LEU A 5 8.13 -8.68 -1.61
C LEU A 5 8.71 -7.34 -1.12
N PHE A 6 9.92 -7.35 -0.55
CA PHE A 6 10.59 -6.12 -0.14
C PHE A 6 10.92 -5.20 -1.32
N ASP A 7 11.50 -5.75 -2.39
CA ASP A 7 11.81 -4.99 -3.61
C ASP A 7 10.53 -4.50 -4.29
N TYR A 8 9.47 -5.31 -4.26
CA TYR A 8 8.16 -4.92 -4.76
C TYR A 8 7.58 -3.73 -3.97
N ARG A 9 7.65 -3.74 -2.63
CA ARG A 9 7.21 -2.61 -1.78
C ARG A 9 7.96 -1.33 -2.09
N LYS A 10 9.29 -1.37 -2.19
CA LYS A 10 10.10 -0.19 -2.54
C LYS A 10 9.68 0.43 -3.87
N LYS A 11 9.46 -0.41 -4.89
CA LYS A 11 8.96 0.05 -6.20
C LYS A 11 7.57 0.67 -6.08
N LEU A 12 6.69 0.07 -5.27
CA LEU A 12 5.33 0.57 -5.07
C LEU A 12 5.32 1.94 -4.37
N ILE A 13 6.16 2.13 -3.35
CA ILE A 13 6.34 3.43 -2.68
C ILE A 13 6.82 4.48 -3.67
N GLY A 14 7.83 4.16 -4.49
CA GLY A 14 8.30 5.06 -5.54
C GLY A 14 7.17 5.51 -6.48
N LYS A 15 6.33 4.58 -6.93
CA LYS A 15 5.16 4.88 -7.78
C LYS A 15 4.11 5.74 -7.07
N ILE A 16 3.81 5.46 -5.81
CA ILE A 16 2.86 6.25 -5.00
C ILE A 16 3.37 7.69 -4.87
N LEU A 17 4.66 7.87 -4.60
CA LEU A 17 5.25 9.20 -4.42
C LEU A 17 5.34 9.99 -5.73
N SER A 18 5.53 9.32 -6.87
CA SER A 18 5.57 9.94 -8.19
C SER A 18 4.19 10.13 -8.83
N ALA A 19 3.12 9.63 -8.22
CA ALA A 19 1.78 9.72 -8.78
C ALA A 19 1.35 11.19 -8.94
N SER A 20 0.72 11.47 -10.07
CA SER A 20 0.21 12.78 -10.45
C SER A 20 -1.11 13.14 -9.77
N SER A 21 -1.82 12.15 -9.23
CA SER A 21 -3.12 12.34 -8.56
C SER A 21 -3.40 11.28 -7.50
N GLN A 22 -4.34 11.59 -6.59
CA GLN A 22 -4.82 10.64 -5.58
C GLN A 22 -5.54 9.44 -6.20
N GLU A 23 -6.20 9.61 -7.35
CA GLU A 23 -6.85 8.51 -8.07
C GLU A 23 -5.80 7.54 -8.63
N GLU A 24 -4.69 8.06 -9.16
CA GLU A 24 -3.58 7.23 -9.61
C GLU A 24 -2.96 6.44 -8.45
N VAL A 25 -2.80 7.04 -7.25
CA VAL A 25 -2.36 6.33 -6.05
C VAL A 25 -3.29 5.15 -5.72
N LYS A 26 -4.60 5.37 -5.79
CA LYS A 26 -5.60 4.31 -5.56
C LYS A 26 -5.44 3.18 -6.57
N GLN A 27 -5.38 3.50 -7.87
CA GLN A 27 -5.20 2.51 -8.94
C GLN A 27 -3.89 1.71 -8.81
N ILE A 28 -2.81 2.35 -8.36
CA ILE A 28 -1.53 1.69 -8.09
C ILE A 28 -1.68 0.65 -6.96
N ILE A 29 -2.39 1.01 -5.88
CA ILE A 29 -2.61 0.13 -4.73
C ILE A 29 -3.58 -1.00 -5.10
N ASP A 30 -4.69 -0.70 -5.77
CA ASP A 30 -5.69 -1.70 -6.18
C ASP A 30 -5.03 -2.79 -7.06
N LYS A 31 -4.26 -2.40 -8.08
CA LYS A 31 -3.50 -3.34 -8.93
C LYS A 31 -2.49 -4.18 -8.14
N ALA A 32 -1.88 -3.59 -7.11
CA ALA A 32 -0.94 -4.30 -6.26
C ALA A 32 -1.65 -5.33 -5.37
N MET A 33 -2.87 -5.04 -4.92
CA MET A 33 -3.70 -5.97 -4.15
C MET A 33 -4.23 -7.10 -5.03
N ASP A 34 -4.72 -6.80 -6.24
CA ASP A 34 -5.21 -7.83 -7.17
C ASP A 34 -4.11 -8.88 -7.45
N GLY A 35 -2.88 -8.44 -7.70
CA GLY A 35 -1.74 -9.33 -7.89
C GLY A 35 -1.33 -10.14 -6.64
N LEU A 36 -1.76 -9.74 -5.44
CA LEU A 36 -1.57 -10.48 -4.20
C LEU A 36 -2.74 -11.44 -3.91
N GLU A 37 -3.97 -11.13 -4.35
CA GLU A 37 -5.15 -11.98 -4.17
C GLU A 37 -5.12 -13.25 -5.05
N ASP A 38 -4.48 -13.19 -6.22
CA ASP A 38 -4.32 -14.35 -7.12
C ASP A 38 -3.50 -15.49 -6.48
N HIS A 39 -2.73 -15.21 -5.43
CA HIS A 39 -1.99 -16.20 -4.66
C HIS A 39 -2.77 -16.62 -3.41
N LYS A 40 -3.51 -17.75 -3.49
CA LYS A 40 -4.40 -18.42 -2.49
C LYS A 40 -3.94 -18.55 -1.00
N ALA A 41 -2.93 -17.82 -0.52
CA ALA A 41 -2.50 -17.67 0.88
C ALA A 41 -2.83 -16.27 1.46
N VAL A 42 -3.88 -15.63 0.92
CA VAL A 42 -4.03 -14.19 0.73
C VAL A 42 -4.12 -13.33 2.00
N LYS A 43 -4.90 -13.71 3.02
CA LYS A 43 -5.27 -12.77 4.09
C LYS A 43 -4.08 -12.30 4.94
N ASN A 44 -3.28 -13.23 5.46
CA ASN A 44 -2.14 -12.88 6.32
C ASN A 44 -1.03 -12.17 5.54
N ILE A 45 -0.84 -12.53 4.27
CA ILE A 45 0.14 -11.87 3.38
C ILE A 45 -0.31 -10.44 3.07
N VAL A 46 -1.58 -10.22 2.72
CA VAL A 46 -2.11 -8.89 2.43
C VAL A 46 -2.12 -8.00 3.68
N CYS A 47 -2.48 -8.54 4.85
CA CYS A 47 -2.40 -7.81 6.12
C CYS A 47 -0.94 -7.42 6.43
N SER A 48 -0.02 -8.38 6.41
CA SER A 48 1.41 -8.12 6.66
C SER A 48 2.01 -7.16 5.62
N PHE A 49 1.61 -7.29 4.36
CA PHE A 49 2.05 -6.39 3.29
C PHE A 49 1.54 -4.97 3.53
N SER A 50 0.27 -4.81 3.88
CA SER A 50 -0.34 -3.51 4.18
C SER A 50 0.30 -2.84 5.40
N ASP A 51 0.58 -3.61 6.46
CA ASP A 51 1.27 -3.11 7.65
C ASP A 51 2.68 -2.63 7.33
N ASN A 52 3.42 -3.42 6.57
CA ASN A 52 4.76 -3.04 6.14
C ASN A 52 4.72 -1.81 5.23
N MET A 53 3.76 -1.70 4.32
CA MET A 53 3.59 -0.51 3.47
C MET A 53 3.27 0.74 4.29
N LEU A 54 2.39 0.64 5.29
CA LEU A 54 2.08 1.75 6.18
C LEU A 54 3.31 2.21 6.97
N SER A 55 4.07 1.25 7.53
CA SER A 55 5.31 1.55 8.25
C SER A 55 6.36 2.16 7.31
N ASP A 56 6.55 1.61 6.11
CA ASP A 56 7.50 2.12 5.13
C ASP A 56 7.10 3.55 4.69
N LEU A 57 5.81 3.85 4.54
CA LEU A 57 5.29 5.19 4.21
C LEU A 57 5.42 6.20 5.38
N GLU A 58 5.37 5.74 6.62
CA GLU A 58 5.63 6.55 7.83
C GLU A 58 7.12 6.87 7.98
N GLN A 59 7.99 5.88 7.73
CA GLN A 59 9.45 6.05 7.78
C GLN A 59 9.99 6.82 6.59
N PHE A 60 9.25 6.85 5.47
CA PHE A 60 9.57 7.71 4.35
C PHE A 60 9.26 9.16 4.72
N ASP A 61 10.06 9.75 5.61
CA ASP A 61 9.95 11.15 6.02
C ASP A 61 11.16 11.97 5.55
N PRO A 62 11.14 12.51 4.32
CA PRO A 62 12.02 13.57 3.90
C PRO A 62 11.41 14.91 4.30
N ILE A 63 12.22 15.70 4.98
CA ILE A 63 12.00 17.11 5.37
C ILE A 63 11.56 18.01 4.18
N ASN A 64 11.63 17.54 2.92
CA ASN A 64 11.37 18.30 1.69
C ASN A 64 10.34 17.65 0.73
N LYS A 65 9.24 17.10 1.24
CA LYS A 65 8.16 16.60 0.35
C LYS A 65 7.37 17.74 -0.30
N THR A 66 6.99 17.54 -1.56
CA THR A 66 6.00 18.41 -2.20
C THR A 66 4.60 18.16 -1.60
N SER A 67 3.70 19.14 -1.70
CA SER A 67 2.30 18.99 -1.28
C SER A 67 1.62 17.79 -1.96
N GLN A 68 2.01 17.48 -3.20
CA GLN A 68 1.51 16.31 -3.93
C GLN A 68 1.95 15.00 -3.29
N GLN A 69 3.22 14.89 -2.87
CA GLN A 69 3.73 13.69 -2.20
C GLN A 69 3.03 13.46 -0.86
N TRP A 70 2.74 14.52 -0.10
CA TRP A 70 1.94 14.42 1.12
C TRP A 70 0.50 13.96 0.84
N ALA A 71 -0.15 14.54 -0.18
CA ALA A 71 -1.48 14.12 -0.60
C ALA A 71 -1.50 12.64 -1.01
N ASN A 72 -0.47 12.18 -1.73
CA ASN A 72 -0.34 10.79 -2.16
C ASN A 72 -0.14 9.83 -0.97
N ILE A 73 0.71 10.19 0.00
CA ILE A 73 0.92 9.38 1.21
C ILE A 73 -0.37 9.27 2.02
N ASN A 74 -1.07 10.39 2.22
CA ASN A 74 -2.34 10.39 2.94
C ASN A 74 -3.38 9.51 2.23
N MET A 75 -3.47 9.61 0.90
CA MET A 75 -4.36 8.75 0.14
C MET A 75 -3.98 7.28 0.26
N ALA A 76 -2.68 6.95 0.17
CA ALA A 76 -2.20 5.58 0.33
C ALA A 76 -2.56 5.01 1.72
N ARG A 77 -2.36 5.78 2.79
CA ARG A 77 -2.74 5.39 4.16
C ARG A 77 -4.23 5.07 4.27
N VAL A 78 -5.09 5.93 3.73
CA VAL A 78 -6.55 5.72 3.74
C VAL A 78 -6.91 4.44 2.99
N THR A 79 -6.33 4.22 1.81
CA THR A 79 -6.60 3.03 0.99
C THR A 79 -6.15 1.74 1.69
N PHE A 80 -4.93 1.67 2.22
CA PHE A 80 -4.46 0.49 2.95
C PHE A 80 -5.30 0.18 4.20
N ASN A 81 -5.70 1.21 4.96
CA ASN A 81 -6.59 1.03 6.11
C ASN A 81 -7.97 0.49 5.71
N ARG A 82 -8.53 0.96 4.59
CA ARG A 82 -9.80 0.43 4.05
C ARG A 82 -9.67 -1.03 3.64
N ILE A 83 -8.58 -1.41 2.98
CA ILE A 83 -8.29 -2.80 2.60
C ILE A 83 -8.22 -3.69 3.84
N LYS A 84 -7.45 -3.27 4.86
CA LYS A 84 -7.36 -4.00 6.14
C LYS A 84 -8.73 -4.16 6.81
N ALA A 85 -9.54 -3.11 6.84
CA ALA A 85 -10.89 -3.16 7.39
C ALA A 85 -11.78 -4.14 6.61
N ALA A 86 -11.74 -4.11 5.27
CA ALA A 86 -12.51 -5.04 4.43
C ALA A 86 -12.11 -6.50 4.65
N ILE A 87 -10.81 -6.78 4.85
CA ILE A 87 -10.32 -8.13 5.18
C ILE A 87 -10.74 -8.55 6.59
N GLY A 88 -10.68 -7.63 7.56
CA GLY A 88 -11.09 -7.85 8.94
C GLY A 88 -12.59 -8.12 9.10
N ILE A 89 -13.44 -7.47 8.29
CA ILE A 89 -14.89 -7.70 8.27
C ILE A 89 -15.23 -9.11 7.74
N LYS A 90 -14.46 -9.63 6.76
CA LYS A 90 -14.60 -11.00 6.22
C LYS A 90 -14.15 -12.13 7.18
N LEU A 91 -13.91 -11.85 8.47
CA LEU A 91 -13.54 -12.86 9.49
C LEU A 91 -14.66 -13.10 10.53
N ASN A 92 -15.69 -12.24 10.56
CA ASN A 92 -16.81 -12.34 11.50
C ASN A 92 -18.14 -12.79 10.83
N GLN A 93 -18.05 -13.38 9.64
CA GLN A 93 -19.17 -14.01 8.91
C GLN A 93 -18.78 -15.43 8.55
#